data_AF-A0A7W1LUW7-F1
#
_entry.id   AF-A0A7W1LUW7-F1
#
_cell.length_a   1.000
_cell.length_b   1.000
_cell.length_c   1.000
_cell.angle_alpha   90.00
_cell.angle_beta   90.00
_cell.angle_gamma   90.00
#
_symmetry.space_group_name_H-M   'P 1'
#
loop_
_entity.id
_entity.type
_entity.pdbx_description
1 polymer ?
#
loop_
_entity_poly.entity_id
_entity_poly.type
_entity_poly.pdbx_seq_one_letter_code
_entity_poly.pdbx_strand_id
1 'polypeptide(L)' 'VRGDIQRAIDGSYHFDHADGSTQVRYDLSIELVVPLPGFVKRRAEVRILNTVRELKTRAESPA' A
#
# COMPACT_ATOMS: atom_id res chain seq x y z
N VAL A 1 -3.57 1.50 -25.13
CA VAL A 1 -3.34 0.03 -25.12
C VAL A 1 -3.42 -0.42 -23.67
N ARG A 2 -4.36 -1.32 -23.34
CA ARG A 2 -4.60 -1.78 -21.96
C ARG A 2 -3.37 -2.55 -21.45
N GLY A 3 -2.64 -1.93 -20.53
CA GLY A 3 -1.52 -2.54 -19.83
C GLY A 3 -2.04 -3.43 -18.71
N ASP A 4 -2.58 -4.59 -19.07
CA ASP A 4 -3.00 -5.60 -18.10
C ASP A 4 -1.80 -6.45 -17.69
N ILE A 5 -0.81 -5.76 -17.10
CA ILE A 5 0.42 -6.38 -16.58
C ILE A 5 0.24 -6.91 -15.16
N GLN A 6 -0.91 -6.65 -14.54
CA GLN A 6 -1.21 -6.98 -13.17
C GLN A 6 -2.09 -8.22 -13.13
N ARG A 7 -1.56 -9.30 -12.54
CA ARG A 7 -2.27 -10.58 -12.40
C ARG A 7 -3.19 -10.56 -11.18
N ALA A 8 -2.69 -10.04 -10.06
CA ALA A 8 -3.43 -9.94 -8.81
C ALA A 8 -2.90 -8.78 -7.95
N ILE A 9 -3.80 -8.18 -7.17
CA ILE A 9 -3.46 -7.34 -6.03
C ILE A 9 -4.25 -7.90 -4.84
N ASP A 10 -3.55 -8.26 -3.79
CA ASP A 10 -4.11 -8.68 -2.52
C ASP A 10 -3.58 -7.74 -1.43
N GLY A 11 -4.48 -7.17 -0.63
CA GLY A 11 -4.10 -6.30 0.46
C GLY A 11 -4.99 -6.48 1.68
N SER A 12 -4.38 -6.49 2.86
CA SER A 12 -5.07 -6.64 4.13
C SER A 12 -4.65 -5.54 5.11
N TYR A 13 -5.64 -5.00 5.83
CA TYR A 13 -5.40 -4.15 6.98
C TYR A 13 -5.45 -4.98 8.25
N HIS A 14 -4.43 -4.82 9.07
CA HIS A 14 -4.35 -5.39 10.40
C HIS A 14 -4.42 -4.26 11.42
N PHE A 15 -5.29 -4.42 12.41
CA PHE A 15 -5.52 -3.45 13.47
C PHE A 15 -5.14 -4.07 14.79
N ASP A 16 -4.09 -3.53 15.41
CA ASP A 16 -3.63 -3.95 16.72
C ASP A 16 -3.89 -2.83 17.73
N HIS A 17 -4.29 -3.21 18.94
CA HIS A 17 -4.44 -2.25 20.02
C HIS A 17 -3.06 -1.75 20.45
N ALA A 18 -2.93 -0.43 20.58
CA ALA A 18 -1.78 0.23 21.18
C ALA A 18 -2.31 1.24 22.20
N ASP A 19 -1.60 1.47 23.30
CA ASP A 19 -2.10 2.29 24.40
C ASP A 19 -2.59 3.67 23.90
N GLY A 20 -3.90 3.91 24.02
CA GLY A 20 -4.55 5.15 23.56
C GLY A 20 -4.57 5.38 22.05
N SER A 21 -4.23 4.37 21.24
CA SER A 21 -4.17 4.46 19.78
C SER A 21 -4.50 3.12 19.10
N THR A 22 -4.37 3.05 17.78
CA THR A 22 -4.49 1.79 17.03
C THR A 22 -3.31 1.70 16.07
N GLN A 23 -2.53 0.64 16.20
CA GLN A 23 -1.50 0.34 15.23
C GLN A 23 -2.16 -0.28 14.01
N VAL A 24 -2.04 0.39 12.87
CA VAL A 24 -2.53 -0.11 11.58
C VAL A 24 -1.35 -0.59 10.76
N ARG A 25 -1.36 -1.87 10.38
CA ARG A 25 -0.43 -2.44 9.40
C ARG A 25 -1.18 -2.72 8.11
N TYR A 26 -0.58 -2.37 6.98
CA TYR A 26 -1.11 -2.68 5.66
C TYR A 26 -0.14 -3.62 4.94
N ASP A 27 -0.58 -4.86 4.75
CA ASP A 27 0.14 -5.85 4.00
C ASP A 27 -0.38 -5.82 2.56
N LEU A 28 0.52 -5.76 1.57
CA LEU A 28 0.17 -5.68 0.16
C LEU A 28 1.05 -6.63 -0.65
N SER A 29 0.40 -7.55 -1.33
CA SER A 29 1.01 -8.47 -2.29
C SER A 29 0.56 -8.11 -3.70
N ILE A 30 1.52 -7.96 -4.60
CA ILE A 30 1.24 -7.66 -6.01
C ILE A 30 1.85 -8.77 -6.85
N GLU A 31 1.05 -9.33 -7.73
CA GLU A 31 1.48 -10.31 -8.70
C GLU A 31 1.30 -9.77 -10.11
N LEU A 32 2.34 -9.94 -10.92
CA LEU A 32 2.41 -9.36 -12.25
C LEU A 32 2.60 -10.45 -13.29
N VAL A 33 1.95 -10.27 -14.43
CA VAL A 33 2.00 -11.21 -15.56
C VAL A 33 3.38 -11.21 -16.22
N VAL A 34 4.13 -10.11 -16.06
CA VAL A 34 5.49 -9.94 -16.59
C VAL A 34 6.44 -9.43 -15.50
N PRO A 35 7.73 -9.82 -15.52
CA PRO A 35 8.72 -9.25 -14.63
C PRO A 35 8.87 -7.76 -14.90
N LEU A 36 8.62 -6.92 -13.89
CA LEU A 36 8.84 -5.48 -14.00
C LEU A 36 10.32 -5.15 -13.99
N PRO A 37 10.76 -4.18 -14.80
CA PRO A 37 12.03 -3.50 -14.55
C PRO A 37 12.06 -2.94 -13.13
N GLY A 38 13.19 -3.08 -12.43
CA GLY A 38 13.31 -2.75 -11.01
C GLY A 38 12.88 -1.31 -10.65
N PHE A 39 13.07 -0.35 -11.57
CA PHE A 39 12.63 1.03 -11.37
C PHE A 39 11.09 1.17 -11.33
N VAL A 40 10.35 0.34 -12.09
CA VAL A 40 8.88 0.37 -12.08
C VAL A 40 8.37 -0.19 -10.76
N LYS A 41 8.94 -1.32 -10.32
CA LYS A 41 8.62 -1.92 -9.00
C LYS A 41 8.84 -0.91 -7.88
N ARG A 42 10.00 -0.23 -7.87
CA ARG A 42 10.33 0.80 -6.86
C ARG A 42 9.40 2.00 -6.90
N ARG A 43 8.99 2.48 -8.09
CA ARG A 43 8.01 3.58 -8.20
C ARG A 43 6.64 3.19 -7.65
N ALA A 44 6.20 1.95 -7.87
CA ALA A 44 4.96 1.44 -7.30
C ALA A 44 5.03 1.40 -5.77
N GLU A 45 6.09 0.81 -5.20
CA GLU A 45 6.33 0.77 -3.75
C GLU A 45 6.30 2.17 -3.11
N VAL A 46 6.99 3.15 -3.71
CA VAL A 46 6.98 4.54 -3.22
C VAL A 46 5.58 5.13 -3.24
N ARG A 47 4.79 4.88 -4.29
CA ARG A 47 3.43 5.40 -4.40
C ARG A 47 2.52 4.83 -3.33
N ILE A 48 2.59 3.53 -3.09
CA ILE A 48 1.83 2.85 -2.02
C ILE A 48 2.21 3.43 -0.65
N LEU A 49 3.50 3.57 -0.37
CA LEU A 49 3.98 4.12 0.89
C LEU A 49 3.49 5.56 1.11
N ASN A 50 3.48 6.39 0.06
CA ASN A 50 2.96 7.75 0.13
C ASN A 50 1.46 7.77 0.43
N THR A 51 0.67 6.90 -0.21
CA THR A 51 -0.77 6.79 0.08
C THR A 51 -1.05 6.37 1.52
N VAL A 52 -0.27 5.44 2.08
CA VAL A 52 -0.41 5.05 3.51
C VAL A 52 -0.06 6.22 4.44
N ARG A 53 0.95 7.03 4.09
CA ARG A 53 1.28 8.25 4.85
C ARG A 53 0.15 9.27 4.81
N GLU A 54 -0.45 9.50 3.65
CA GLU A 54 -1.60 10.40 3.51
C GLU A 54 -2.82 9.89 4.30
N LEU A 55 -3.08 8.57 4.28
CA LEU A 55 -4.11 7.94 5.09
C LEU A 55 -3.88 8.18 6.59
N LYS A 56 -2.64 8.04 7.07
CA LYS A 56 -2.27 8.35 8.45
C LYS A 56 -2.58 9.80 8.79
N THR A 57 -2.10 10.75 7.97
CA THR A 57 -2.35 12.18 8.18
C THR A 57 -3.83 12.50 8.25
N ARG A 58 -4.64 11.88 7.38
CA ARG A 58 -6.09 12.07 7.37
C ARG A 58 -6.81 11.42 8.56
N ALA A 59 -6.32 10.28 9.04
CA ALA A 59 -6.89 9.60 10.20
C ALA A 59 -6.55 10.32 11.52
N GLU A 60 -5.37 10.95 11.58
CA GLU A 60 -4.88 11.65 12.78
C GLU A 60 -5.19 13.16 12.76
N SER A 61 -5.71 13.70 11.65
CA SER A 61 -6.06 15.12 11.59
C SER A 61 -7.19 15.42 12.58
N PRO A 62 -7.04 16.44 13.45
CA PRO A 62 -8.12 16.87 14.31
C PRO A 62 -9.31 17.32 13.45
N ALA A 63 -10.52 16.95 13.88
CA ALA A 63 -11.78 17.32 13.22
C ALA A 63 -12.04 18.84 13.27
#